data_AF-A0A931R9C8-F1
#
_entry.id   AF-A0A931R9C8-F1
#
_cell.length_a   1.000
_cell.length_b   1.000
_cell.length_c   1.000
_cell.angle_alpha   90.00
_cell.angle_beta   90.00
_cell.angle_gamma   90.00
#
_symmetry.space_group_name_H-M   'P 1'
#
loop_
_entity.id
_entity.type
_entity.pdbx_description
1 polymer ?
#
loop_
_entity_poly.entity_id
_entity_poly.type
_entity_poly.pdbx_seq_one_letter_code
_entity_poly.pdbx_strand_id
1 'polypeptide(L)'
;MERVRSPAVAGSFYPADPVELNGLIDECFVSSPLGPKGTRPASSAMIAGVVPHAGYVYSGPCAAHLYSALDPAVKRVIILGVNHWARGHRASLSPWQTWRTPLGEVTVDHEFGGFLEARVKFLKPDAPAHAQEHSIEVQLSFLKRVLADFTFLPISLSHLTEEEGAELGAAIADLCKT
;
A
#
# COMPACT_ATOMS: atom_id res chain seq x y z
N MET A 1 -3.07 -17.51 17.14
CA MET A 1 -2.19 -16.33 17.24
C MET A 1 -2.35 -15.56 15.94
N GLU A 2 -2.91 -14.36 16.01
CA GLU A 2 -3.00 -13.46 14.87
C GLU A 2 -1.58 -13.18 14.36
N ARG A 3 -1.34 -13.47 13.07
CA ARG A 3 -0.05 -13.23 12.44
C ARG A 3 -0.03 -11.76 12.01
N VAL A 4 0.67 -10.92 12.77
CA VAL A 4 0.95 -9.51 12.45
C VAL A 4 2.29 -9.40 11.71
N ARG A 5 2.35 -8.63 10.61
CA ARG A 5 3.62 -8.27 9.96
C ARG A 5 4.17 -7.01 10.62
N SER A 6 5.33 -7.12 11.27
CA SER A 6 6.06 -5.96 11.80
C SER A 6 6.59 -5.08 10.67
N PRO A 7 6.74 -3.75 10.89
CA PRO A 7 7.36 -2.87 9.91
C PRO A 7 8.83 -3.27 9.69
N ALA A 8 9.25 -3.32 8.42
CA ALA A 8 10.61 -3.67 8.03
C ALA A 8 11.53 -2.45 7.94
N VAL A 9 10.98 -1.24 7.74
CA VAL A 9 11.77 -0.03 7.48
C VAL A 9 11.40 1.18 8.36
N ALA A 10 10.63 0.96 9.43
CA ALA A 10 10.44 1.96 10.48
C ALA A 10 11.79 2.29 11.15
N GLY A 11 12.09 3.59 11.27
CA GLY A 11 13.38 4.10 11.76
C GLY A 11 14.44 4.30 10.66
N SER A 12 14.18 3.91 9.41
CA SER A 12 15.10 4.11 8.28
C SER A 12 14.47 4.84 7.11
N PHE A 13 13.29 4.40 6.63
CA PHE A 13 12.57 5.07 5.54
C PHE A 13 11.62 6.16 6.05
N TYR A 14 11.14 5.99 7.27
CA TYR A 14 10.27 6.93 7.97
C TYR A 14 10.49 6.77 9.49
N PRO A 15 10.17 7.78 10.32
CA PRO A 15 10.37 7.70 11.76
C PRO A 15 9.64 6.52 12.42
N ALA A 16 10.28 5.85 13.38
CA ALA A 16 9.64 4.79 14.16
C ALA A 16 8.75 5.36 15.29
N ASP A 17 9.00 6.61 15.71
CA ASP A 17 8.15 7.31 16.67
C ASP A 17 6.88 7.85 15.98
N PRO A 18 5.69 7.60 16.53
CA PRO A 18 4.43 8.01 15.91
C PRO A 18 4.23 9.53 15.88
N VAL A 19 4.80 10.30 16.82
CA VAL A 19 4.67 11.77 16.85
C VAL A 19 5.55 12.36 15.75
N GLU A 20 6.79 11.91 15.64
CA GLU A 20 7.71 12.30 14.55
C GLU A 20 7.15 11.92 13.18
N LEU A 21 6.58 10.70 13.05
CA LEU A 21 6.00 10.23 11.81
C LEU A 21 4.81 11.07 11.37
N ASN A 22 3.88 11.39 12.28
CA ASN A 22 2.76 12.27 11.96
C ASN A 22 3.24 13.67 11.55
N GLY A 23 4.21 14.23 12.27
CA GLY A 23 4.79 15.54 11.94
C GLY A 23 5.42 15.57 10.54
N LEU A 24 6.20 14.54 10.18
CA LEU A 24 6.80 14.44 8.84
C LEU A 24 5.74 14.26 7.75
N ILE A 25 4.70 13.45 7.99
CA ILE A 25 3.61 13.30 7.04
C ILE A 25 2.89 14.64 6.86
N ASP A 26 2.52 15.34 7.94
CA ASP A 26 1.87 16.65 7.85
C ASP A 26 2.75 17.68 7.13
N GLU A 27 4.07 17.66 7.33
CA GLU A 27 5.01 18.47 6.55
C GLU A 27 4.89 18.18 5.05
N CYS A 28 4.85 16.90 4.66
CA CYS A 28 4.70 16.48 3.27
C CYS A 28 3.42 17.02 2.62
N PHE A 29 2.30 17.05 3.37
CA PHE A 29 1.03 17.57 2.85
C PHE A 29 0.96 19.09 2.84
N VAL A 30 1.35 19.74 3.94
CA VAL A 30 1.01 21.14 4.22
C VAL A 30 2.17 22.08 3.91
N SER A 31 3.34 21.81 4.48
CA SER A 31 4.43 22.78 4.58
C SER A 31 5.43 22.67 3.42
N SER A 32 5.73 21.45 2.99
CA SER A 32 6.76 21.19 1.97
C SER A 32 6.48 21.96 0.67
N PRO A 33 7.47 22.67 0.09
CA PRO A 33 7.30 23.38 -1.18
C PRO A 33 6.96 22.44 -2.35
N LEU A 34 7.30 21.16 -2.22
CA LEU A 34 7.02 20.12 -3.22
C LEU A 34 5.69 19.39 -2.98
N GLY A 35 4.99 19.69 -1.86
CA GLY A 35 3.74 19.04 -1.48
C GLY A 35 2.48 19.70 -2.05
N PRO A 36 1.29 19.11 -1.80
CA PRO A 36 0.02 19.55 -2.35
C PRO A 36 -0.57 20.83 -1.73
N LYS A 37 0.00 21.33 -0.61
CA LYS A 37 -0.49 22.47 0.18
C LYS A 37 -1.83 22.21 0.87
N GLY A 38 -1.94 21.06 1.50
CA GLY A 38 -3.12 20.59 2.23
C GLY A 38 -3.86 19.47 1.49
N THR A 39 -5.09 19.20 1.94
CA THR A 39 -6.00 18.26 1.28
C THR A 39 -6.72 18.94 0.11
N ARG A 40 -6.93 18.20 -0.97
CA ARG A 40 -7.69 18.65 -2.13
C ARG A 40 -9.11 18.09 -2.06
N PRO A 41 -10.08 18.69 -2.80
CA PRO A 41 -11.39 18.08 -2.93
C PRO A 41 -11.25 16.64 -3.42
N ALA A 42 -11.89 15.71 -2.71
CA ALA A 42 -11.93 14.32 -3.10
C ALA A 42 -12.44 14.20 -4.54
N SER A 43 -11.71 13.47 -5.36
CA SER A 43 -12.17 13.12 -6.71
C SER A 43 -12.77 11.72 -6.67
N SER A 44 -14.11 11.62 -6.73
CA SER A 44 -14.79 10.33 -6.85
C SER A 44 -14.44 9.59 -8.16
N ALA A 45 -13.76 10.25 -9.10
CA ALA A 45 -13.26 9.65 -10.33
C ALA A 45 -11.88 8.98 -10.17
N MET A 46 -11.18 9.19 -9.05
CA MET A 46 -9.88 8.56 -8.82
C MET A 46 -10.07 7.08 -8.44
N ILE A 47 -9.89 6.20 -9.42
CA ILE A 47 -9.97 4.74 -9.23
C ILE A 47 -8.61 4.07 -9.07
N ALA A 48 -7.51 4.77 -9.41
CA ALA A 48 -6.14 4.29 -9.32
C ALA A 48 -5.14 5.45 -9.37
N GLY A 49 -3.89 5.18 -8.99
CA GLY A 49 -2.78 6.09 -9.24
C GLY A 49 -1.43 5.45 -8.91
N VAL A 50 -0.35 6.20 -9.21
CA VAL A 50 1.03 5.74 -9.04
C VAL A 50 1.73 6.66 -8.04
N VAL A 51 2.39 6.06 -7.05
CA VAL A 51 3.14 6.78 -6.00
C VAL A 51 4.56 6.25 -5.88
N PRO A 52 5.55 7.11 -5.55
CA PRO A 52 6.89 6.65 -5.23
C PRO A 52 6.92 5.92 -3.87
N HIS A 53 7.95 5.12 -3.65
CA HIS A 53 8.14 4.33 -2.42
C HIS A 53 9.53 4.49 -1.79
N ALA A 54 10.23 5.59 -2.07
CA ALA A 54 11.47 5.91 -1.35
C ALA A 54 11.18 6.38 0.09
N GLY A 55 12.24 6.62 0.87
CA GLY A 55 12.13 7.21 2.20
C GLY A 55 11.39 8.56 2.15
N TYR A 56 10.64 8.88 3.21
CA TYR A 56 9.68 9.99 3.23
C TYR A 56 10.34 11.36 3.00
N VAL A 57 11.58 11.52 3.48
CA VAL A 57 12.37 12.75 3.25
C VAL A 57 12.66 13.03 1.76
N TYR A 58 12.65 11.99 0.92
CA TYR A 58 12.93 12.11 -0.51
C TYR A 58 11.65 12.18 -1.34
N SER A 59 10.68 11.30 -1.05
CA SER A 59 9.50 11.12 -1.91
C SER A 59 8.17 11.44 -1.24
N GLY A 60 8.15 11.73 0.05
CA GLY A 60 6.93 11.98 0.81
C GLY A 60 6.09 13.13 0.26
N PRO A 61 6.66 14.32 -0.04
CA PRO A 61 5.91 15.42 -0.63
C PRO A 61 5.30 15.08 -2.00
N CYS A 62 6.00 14.27 -2.82
CA CYS A 62 5.48 13.79 -4.10
C CYS A 62 4.31 12.82 -3.89
N ALA A 63 4.46 11.83 -2.99
CA ALA A 63 3.40 10.88 -2.66
C ALA A 63 2.14 11.58 -2.12
N ALA A 64 2.31 12.63 -1.32
CA ALA A 64 1.22 13.41 -0.72
C ALA A 64 0.26 14.00 -1.78
N HIS A 65 0.70 14.29 -3.02
CA HIS A 65 -0.21 14.77 -4.06
C HIS A 65 -1.33 13.78 -4.37
N LEU A 66 -1.00 12.50 -4.52
CA LEU A 66 -2.01 11.47 -4.79
C LEU A 66 -2.95 11.31 -3.59
N TYR A 67 -2.38 11.16 -2.39
CA TYR A 67 -3.18 10.95 -1.19
C TYR A 67 -4.04 12.15 -0.81
N SER A 68 -3.62 13.37 -1.15
CA SER A 68 -4.40 14.59 -0.90
C SER A 68 -5.72 14.66 -1.68
N ALA A 69 -5.83 13.89 -2.77
CA ALA A 69 -7.01 13.85 -3.62
C ALA A 69 -7.85 12.57 -3.43
N LEU A 70 -7.40 11.66 -2.53
CA LEU A 70 -8.09 10.41 -2.24
C LEU A 70 -9.39 10.69 -1.48
N ASP A 71 -10.48 10.04 -1.87
CA ASP A 71 -11.76 10.12 -1.17
C ASP A 71 -11.66 9.47 0.23
N PRO A 72 -11.92 10.23 1.33
CA PRO A 72 -11.92 9.67 2.68
C PRO A 72 -12.94 8.55 2.91
N ALA A 73 -13.93 8.40 2.03
CA ALA A 73 -14.92 7.34 2.08
C ALA A 73 -14.39 5.97 1.60
N VAL A 74 -13.21 5.90 0.99
CA VAL A 74 -12.59 4.64 0.54
C VAL A 74 -12.42 3.67 1.70
N LYS A 75 -12.94 2.44 1.54
CA LYS A 75 -12.88 1.36 2.54
C LYS A 75 -11.94 0.21 2.21
N ARG A 76 -11.53 0.09 0.94
CA ARG A 76 -10.66 -0.97 0.44
C ARG A 76 -9.61 -0.37 -0.47
N VAL A 77 -8.34 -0.66 -0.21
CA VAL A 77 -7.20 -0.19 -1.02
C VAL A 77 -6.42 -1.39 -1.53
N ILE A 78 -6.18 -1.48 -2.83
CA ILE A 78 -5.26 -2.49 -3.40
C ILE A 78 -3.92 -1.81 -3.62
N ILE A 79 -2.84 -2.39 -3.12
CA ILE A 79 -1.49 -1.87 -3.32
C ILE A 79 -0.68 -2.92 -4.08
N LEU A 80 -0.31 -2.57 -5.30
CA LEU A 80 0.64 -3.34 -6.11
C LEU A 80 2.04 -2.78 -5.81
N GLY A 81 2.89 -3.59 -5.18
CA GLY A 81 4.25 -3.21 -4.82
C GLY A 81 5.28 -4.09 -5.50
N VAL A 82 6.44 -3.52 -5.79
CA VAL A 82 7.58 -4.26 -6.34
C VAL A 82 8.22 -5.12 -5.24
N ASN A 83 8.61 -6.35 -5.58
CA ASN A 83 9.41 -7.25 -4.76
C ASN A 83 10.90 -7.04 -5.04
N HIS A 84 11.53 -6.14 -4.29
CA HIS A 84 12.95 -5.78 -4.41
C HIS A 84 13.89 -6.90 -3.95
N TRP A 85 13.40 -7.76 -3.05
CA TRP A 85 14.21 -8.85 -2.50
C TRP A 85 14.23 -10.10 -3.36
N ALA A 86 13.37 -10.19 -4.39
CA ALA A 86 13.18 -11.36 -5.24
C ALA A 86 12.99 -12.66 -4.44
N ARG A 87 12.33 -12.57 -3.29
CA ARG A 87 12.03 -13.72 -2.41
C ARG A 87 10.61 -14.19 -2.63
N GLY A 88 10.40 -15.50 -2.50
CA GLY A 88 9.05 -16.07 -2.55
C GLY A 88 8.49 -16.17 -3.96
N HIS A 89 7.16 -16.08 -4.07
CA HIS A 89 6.46 -16.13 -5.34
C HIS A 89 6.55 -14.80 -6.13
N ARG A 90 6.56 -14.90 -7.47
CA ARG A 90 6.66 -13.73 -8.37
C ARG A 90 5.45 -12.80 -8.33
N ALA A 91 4.28 -13.31 -7.96
CA ALA A 91 3.12 -12.52 -7.57
C ALA A 91 2.59 -13.12 -6.28
N SER A 92 2.43 -12.31 -5.23
CA SER A 92 2.09 -12.84 -3.92
C SER A 92 1.13 -11.99 -3.13
N LEU A 93 0.23 -12.68 -2.44
CA LEU A 93 -0.64 -12.12 -1.41
C LEU A 93 0.04 -12.19 -0.06
N SER A 94 -0.28 -11.27 0.84
CA SER A 94 0.21 -11.33 2.20
C SER A 94 -0.56 -12.39 3.02
N PRO A 95 0.12 -13.33 3.69
CA PRO A 95 -0.52 -14.31 4.58
C PRO A 95 -0.79 -13.81 6.01
N TRP A 96 -0.42 -12.57 6.33
CA TRP A 96 -0.65 -11.97 7.65
C TRP A 96 -2.03 -11.32 7.73
N GLN A 97 -2.64 -11.33 8.92
CA GLN A 97 -3.96 -10.74 9.16
C GLN A 97 -3.90 -9.21 9.19
N THR A 98 -2.83 -8.66 9.76
CA THR A 98 -2.60 -7.23 9.86
C THR A 98 -1.15 -6.89 9.57
N TRP A 99 -0.92 -5.69 9.07
CA TRP A 99 0.41 -5.07 9.00
C TRP A 99 0.48 -3.95 10.02
N ARG A 100 1.54 -3.95 10.83
CA ARG A 100 1.78 -2.91 11.83
C ARG A 100 2.53 -1.74 11.22
N THR A 101 2.07 -0.52 11.50
CA THR A 101 2.85 0.71 11.33
C THR A 101 3.01 1.40 12.69
N PRO A 102 3.88 2.41 12.83
CA PRO A 102 3.92 3.20 14.06
C PRO A 102 2.58 3.90 14.39
N LEU A 103 1.73 4.14 13.39
CA LEU A 103 0.39 4.74 13.55
C LEU A 103 -0.69 3.68 13.87
N GLY A 104 -0.31 2.43 14.12
CA GLY A 104 -1.20 1.30 14.43
C GLY A 104 -1.36 0.32 13.27
N GLU A 105 -2.14 -0.73 13.49
CA GLU A 105 -2.27 -1.82 12.52
C GLU A 105 -3.25 -1.51 11.38
N VAL A 106 -3.11 -2.22 10.26
CA VAL A 106 -3.98 -2.17 9.08
C VAL A 106 -4.34 -3.59 8.68
N THR A 107 -5.63 -3.87 8.52
CA THR A 107 -6.16 -5.22 8.24
C THR A 107 -6.00 -5.59 6.76
N VAL A 108 -5.47 -6.80 6.52
CA VAL A 108 -5.35 -7.38 5.18
C VAL A 108 -6.69 -7.95 4.71
N ASP A 109 -7.09 -7.61 3.49
CA ASP A 109 -8.34 -8.08 2.88
C ASP A 109 -8.18 -9.50 2.30
N HIS A 110 -8.25 -10.50 3.17
CA HIS A 110 -8.12 -11.91 2.76
C HIS A 110 -9.31 -12.40 1.92
N GLU A 111 -10.49 -11.81 2.06
CA GLU A 111 -11.66 -12.18 1.28
C GLU A 111 -11.43 -11.83 -0.20
N PHE A 112 -11.06 -10.58 -0.48
CA PHE A 112 -10.76 -10.14 -1.83
C PHE A 112 -9.53 -10.86 -2.40
N GLY A 113 -8.51 -11.10 -1.57
CA GLY A 113 -7.34 -11.90 -1.93
C GLY A 113 -7.69 -13.32 -2.36
N GLY A 114 -8.61 -13.98 -1.64
CA GLY A 114 -9.08 -15.33 -1.98
C GLY A 114 -9.80 -15.39 -3.33
N PHE A 115 -10.61 -14.38 -3.67
CA PHE A 115 -11.25 -14.29 -4.98
C PHE A 115 -10.23 -14.14 -6.11
N LEU A 116 -9.19 -13.34 -5.91
CA LEU A 116 -8.11 -13.20 -6.90
C LEU A 116 -7.29 -14.48 -7.05
N GLU A 117 -6.88 -15.12 -5.94
CA GLU A 117 -6.12 -16.38 -5.99
C GLU A 117 -6.90 -17.50 -6.72
N ALA A 118 -8.23 -17.54 -6.57
CA ALA A 118 -9.06 -18.51 -7.26
C ALA A 118 -9.06 -18.31 -8.78
N ARG A 119 -8.92 -17.07 -9.26
CA ARG A 119 -8.94 -16.69 -10.68
C ARG A 119 -7.54 -16.71 -11.30
N VAL A 120 -6.55 -16.11 -10.64
CA VAL A 120 -5.18 -15.92 -11.12
C VAL A 120 -4.29 -17.00 -10.50
N LYS A 121 -4.04 -18.08 -11.24
CA LYS A 121 -3.45 -19.31 -10.66
C LYS A 121 -2.02 -19.16 -10.14
N PHE A 122 -1.26 -18.21 -10.68
CA PHE A 122 0.11 -17.93 -10.26
C PHE A 122 0.19 -16.96 -9.06
N LEU A 123 -0.93 -16.33 -8.66
CA LEU A 123 -1.01 -15.49 -7.48
C LEU A 123 -1.17 -16.39 -6.24
N LYS A 124 -0.26 -16.26 -5.27
CA LYS A 124 -0.20 -17.15 -4.11
C LYS A 124 0.12 -16.42 -2.80
N PRO A 125 -0.46 -16.82 -1.66
CA PRO A 125 -0.03 -16.29 -0.38
C PRO A 125 1.40 -16.72 -0.07
N ASP A 126 2.28 -15.77 0.24
CA ASP A 126 3.69 -16.07 0.52
C ASP A 126 4.30 -15.08 1.52
N ALA A 127 4.84 -15.58 2.63
CA ALA A 127 5.43 -14.71 3.66
C ALA A 127 6.78 -14.11 3.22
N PRO A 128 7.74 -14.89 2.69
CA PRO A 128 9.03 -14.36 2.22
C PRO A 128 8.94 -13.17 1.27
N ALA A 129 7.95 -13.13 0.37
CA ALA A 129 7.76 -12.05 -0.61
C ALA A 129 7.34 -10.70 -0.01
N HIS A 130 6.90 -10.66 1.25
CA HIS A 130 6.45 -9.44 1.92
C HIS A 130 7.26 -9.10 3.17
N ALA A 131 7.89 -10.09 3.83
CA ALA A 131 8.47 -9.95 5.17
C ALA A 131 9.49 -8.81 5.32
N GLN A 132 10.22 -8.48 4.26
CA GLN A 132 11.23 -7.41 4.23
C GLN A 132 10.94 -6.36 3.15
N GLU A 133 9.84 -6.53 2.41
CA GLU A 133 9.50 -5.65 1.29
C GLU A 133 8.93 -4.33 1.80
N HIS A 134 9.39 -3.21 1.26
CA HIS A 134 9.04 -1.87 1.73
C HIS A 134 8.10 -1.13 0.78
N SER A 135 8.06 -1.49 -0.51
CA SER A 135 7.32 -0.73 -1.54
C SER A 135 5.84 -0.52 -1.21
N ILE A 136 5.23 -1.51 -0.55
CA ILE A 136 3.86 -1.50 -0.03
C ILE A 136 3.79 -0.82 1.35
N GLU A 137 4.70 -1.19 2.26
CA GLU A 137 4.69 -0.75 3.66
C GLU A 137 4.71 0.78 3.80
N VAL A 138 5.56 1.43 3.01
CA VAL A 138 5.76 2.89 3.09
C VAL A 138 4.52 3.67 2.65
N GLN A 139 3.52 3.03 2.05
CA GLN A 139 2.27 3.68 1.67
C GLN A 139 1.24 3.71 2.81
N LEU A 140 1.38 2.82 3.80
CA LEU A 140 0.35 2.62 4.82
C LEU A 140 0.19 3.84 5.74
N SER A 141 1.27 4.51 6.12
CA SER A 141 1.16 5.69 7.00
C SER A 141 0.49 6.87 6.30
N PHE A 142 0.71 7.05 4.99
CA PHE A 142 -0.02 8.03 4.18
C PHE A 142 -1.52 7.71 4.11
N LEU A 143 -1.88 6.43 3.90
CA LEU A 143 -3.28 6.01 3.90
C LEU A 143 -3.95 6.23 5.26
N LYS A 144 -3.28 5.87 6.36
CA LYS A 144 -3.78 6.12 7.73
C LYS A 144 -3.96 7.59 8.06
N ARG A 145 -3.26 8.49 7.36
CA ARG A 145 -3.42 9.94 7.53
C ARG A 145 -4.71 10.47 6.87
N VAL A 146 -5.18 9.83 5.80
CA VAL A 146 -6.30 10.34 4.98
C VAL A 146 -7.56 9.49 5.06
N LEU A 147 -7.46 8.23 5.48
CA LEU A 147 -8.57 7.29 5.66
C LEU A 147 -8.77 6.97 7.14
N ALA A 148 -10.03 6.95 7.60
CA ALA A 148 -10.36 6.61 8.97
C ALA A 148 -10.30 5.10 9.24
N ASP A 149 -11.07 4.31 8.47
CA ASP A 149 -11.14 2.86 8.56
C ASP A 149 -11.11 2.26 7.15
N PHE A 150 -10.12 1.40 6.89
CA PHE A 150 -9.98 0.71 5.61
C PHE A 150 -9.29 -0.66 5.80
N THR A 151 -9.59 -1.58 4.90
CA THR A 151 -8.78 -2.78 4.65
C THR A 151 -7.88 -2.53 3.45
N PHE A 152 -6.82 -3.30 3.33
CA PHE A 152 -5.97 -3.25 2.15
C PHE A 152 -5.58 -4.64 1.65
N LEU A 153 -5.37 -4.74 0.34
CA LEU A 153 -4.84 -5.94 -0.28
C LEU A 153 -3.43 -5.67 -0.81
N PRO A 154 -2.38 -6.10 -0.09
CA PRO A 154 -1.01 -6.05 -0.58
C PRO A 154 -0.75 -7.16 -1.60
N ILE A 155 -0.32 -6.77 -2.81
CA ILE A 155 0.13 -7.69 -3.84
C ILE A 155 1.59 -7.36 -4.17
N SER A 156 2.51 -8.23 -3.76
CA SER A 156 3.95 -8.08 -4.03
C SER A 156 4.28 -8.75 -5.36
N LEU A 157 4.91 -7.99 -6.26
CA LEU A 157 5.14 -8.33 -7.66
C LEU A 157 6.63 -8.26 -7.99
N SER A 158 7.20 -9.37 -8.44
CA SER A 158 8.52 -9.43 -9.07
C SER A 158 8.36 -9.33 -10.60
N HIS A 159 9.12 -10.09 -11.37
CA HIS A 159 8.99 -10.15 -12.81
C HIS A 159 7.75 -10.96 -13.22
N LEU A 160 6.81 -10.30 -13.90
CA LEU A 160 5.70 -10.91 -14.61
C LEU A 160 5.89 -10.73 -16.12
N THR A 161 5.33 -11.65 -16.90
CA THR A 161 5.16 -11.39 -18.34
C THR A 161 4.04 -10.37 -18.57
N GLU A 162 3.94 -9.84 -19.79
CA GLU A 162 2.85 -8.94 -20.16
C GLU A 162 1.48 -9.64 -20.04
N GLU A 163 1.40 -10.91 -20.43
CA GLU A 163 0.18 -11.71 -20.34
C GLU A 163 -0.24 -11.94 -18.89
N GLU A 164 0.71 -12.26 -18.01
CA GLU A 164 0.44 -12.41 -16.57
C GLU A 164 0.00 -11.09 -15.94
N GLY A 165 0.65 -9.98 -16.31
CA GLY A 165 0.25 -8.64 -15.89
C GLY A 165 -1.17 -8.29 -16.33
N ALA A 166 -1.51 -8.60 -17.59
CA ALA A 166 -2.85 -8.38 -18.14
C ALA A 166 -3.90 -9.28 -17.46
N GLU A 167 -3.60 -10.56 -17.20
CA GLU A 167 -4.49 -11.48 -16.48
C GLU A 167 -4.81 -10.95 -15.08
N LEU A 168 -3.78 -10.55 -14.32
CA LEU A 168 -3.96 -10.00 -12.97
C LEU A 168 -4.75 -8.69 -13.00
N GLY A 169 -4.42 -7.78 -13.92
CA GLY A 169 -5.10 -6.50 -14.07
C GLY A 169 -6.59 -6.67 -14.41
N ALA A 170 -6.92 -7.58 -15.32
CA ALA A 170 -8.30 -7.90 -15.67
C ALA A 170 -9.07 -8.50 -14.49
N ALA A 171 -8.45 -9.43 -13.74
CA ALA A 171 -9.07 -10.04 -12.58
C ALA A 171 -9.38 -9.01 -11.47
N ILE A 172 -8.48 -8.05 -11.23
CA ILE A 172 -8.71 -6.93 -10.31
C ILE A 172 -9.86 -6.05 -10.81
N ALA A 173 -9.82 -5.64 -12.07
CA ALA A 173 -10.83 -4.75 -12.65
C ALA A 173 -12.24 -5.34 -12.57
N ASP A 174 -12.38 -6.66 -12.78
CA ASP A 174 -13.69 -7.31 -12.74
C ASP A 174 -14.24 -7.45 -11.31
N LEU A 175 -13.39 -7.64 -10.31
CA LEU A 175 -13.83 -7.64 -8.90
C LEU A 175 -14.12 -6.24 -8.36
N CYS A 176 -13.56 -5.19 -8.95
CA CYS A 176 -13.89 -3.81 -8.55
C CYS A 176 -15.22 -3.31 -9.14
N LYS A 177 -15.80 -4.00 -10.13
CA LYS A 177 -17.10 -3.67 -10.72
C LYS A 177 -18.29 -4.27 -9.96
N THR A 178 -18.05 -5.23 -9.08
CA THR A 178 -19.06 -5.91 -8.26
C THR A 178 -19.22 -5.24 -6.91
#